data_AF-A0A926BYA3-F1
#
_entry.id   AF-A0A926BYA3-F1
#
_cell.length_a   1.000
_cell.length_b   1.000
_cell.length_c   1.000
_cell.angle_alpha   90.00
_cell.angle_beta   90.00
_cell.angle_gamma   90.00
#
_symmetry.space_group_name_H-M   'P 1'
#
loop_
_entity.id
_entity.type
_entity.pdbx_description
1 polymer ?
#
loop_
_entity_poly.entity_id
_entity_poly.type
_entity_poly.pdbx_seq_one_letter_code
_entity_poly.pdbx_strand_id
1 'polypeptide(L)'
;MLKSFDIYNQNNIIKIIVALNLLLVGTASVLYTNRLIGRLEAREERYVQMYARTLAYVSQDDDLKQDLTFAVGLMADINANSNIPVIYINEKNVPDDYKNIDVPADLTETEKRHFLRQQVAIMRQKHTPIPVSVGQGEYGLIYFSNSKMLRQLQYFPLVQLAILAVLAILAYLAFSSSRRAEQNRVWVGLAKETAHQLGTPLSSLMAWVEIMRADADQYGEEVTDEIEKDVKRLETITARFSSIGSVPTLKDEDVAAVVFEFTDY
;
A
#
# COMPACT_ATOMS: atom_id res chain seq x y z
N MET A 1 -11.99 -11.31 42.59
CA MET A 1 -12.13 -11.85 41.21
C MET A 1 -12.06 -10.69 40.22
N LEU A 2 -10.85 -10.28 39.85
CA LEU A 2 -10.64 -9.35 38.74
C LEU A 2 -10.72 -10.18 37.46
N LYS A 3 -11.71 -9.91 36.61
CA LYS A 3 -11.81 -10.46 35.27
C LYS A 3 -10.49 -10.13 34.56
N SER A 4 -9.64 -11.14 34.39
CA SER A 4 -8.62 -11.13 33.35
C SER A 4 -9.38 -11.07 32.04
N PHE A 5 -9.68 -9.85 31.57
CA PHE A 5 -10.07 -9.66 30.19
C PHE A 5 -8.90 -10.19 29.37
N ASP A 6 -9.19 -11.34 28.79
CA ASP A 6 -8.36 -12.20 28.01
C ASP A 6 -7.49 -11.38 27.05
N ILE A 7 -6.22 -11.20 27.41
CA ILE A 7 -5.21 -10.44 26.64
C ILE A 7 -5.12 -11.00 25.21
N TYR A 8 -5.49 -12.27 25.02
CA TYR A 8 -5.55 -12.93 23.73
C TYR A 8 -6.71 -12.42 22.85
N ASN A 9 -7.87 -12.14 23.43
CA ASN A 9 -9.06 -11.69 22.70
C ASN A 9 -8.96 -10.20 22.30
N GLN A 10 -8.27 -9.38 23.11
CA GLN A 10 -8.02 -7.96 22.83
C GLN A 10 -7.15 -7.76 21.55
N ASN A 11 -6.28 -8.73 21.24
CA ASN A 11 -5.41 -8.68 20.07
C ASN A 11 -6.15 -8.84 18.74
N ASN A 12 -7.20 -9.65 18.71
CA ASN A 12 -8.04 -9.79 17.53
C ASN A 12 -8.93 -8.54 17.34
N ILE A 13 -9.39 -7.94 18.43
CA ILE A 13 -10.20 -6.71 18.39
C ILE A 13 -9.39 -5.55 17.78
N ILE A 14 -8.14 -5.32 18.19
CA ILE A 14 -7.31 -4.24 17.63
C ILE A 14 -7.08 -4.46 16.13
N LYS A 15 -6.77 -5.70 15.70
CA LYS A 15 -6.61 -6.02 14.27
C LYS A 15 -7.89 -5.73 13.47
N ILE A 16 -9.05 -6.09 14.03
CA ILE A 16 -10.35 -5.83 13.42
C ILE A 16 -10.62 -4.32 13.34
N ILE A 17 -10.35 -3.55 14.40
CA ILE A 17 -10.53 -2.09 14.41
C ILE A 17 -9.66 -1.42 13.35
N VAL A 18 -8.39 -1.83 13.24
CA VAL A 18 -7.46 -1.30 12.22
C VAL A 18 -7.94 -1.67 10.82
N ALA A 19 -8.35 -2.92 10.59
CA ALA A 19 -8.87 -3.36 9.30
C ALA A 19 -10.15 -2.61 8.90
N LEU A 20 -11.08 -2.40 9.85
CA LEU A 20 -12.31 -1.64 9.62
C LEU A 20 -12.02 -0.17 9.32
N ASN A 21 -11.10 0.47 10.03
CA ASN A 21 -10.69 1.84 9.74
C ASN A 21 -10.07 1.95 8.35
N LEU A 22 -9.19 1.01 7.98
CA LEU A 22 -8.52 0.99 6.70
C LEU A 22 -9.52 0.79 5.55
N LEU A 23 -10.51 -0.09 5.75
CA LEU A 23 -11.62 -0.30 4.82
C LEU A 23 -12.51 0.94 4.70
N LEU A 24 -12.85 1.57 5.83
CA LEU A 24 -13.66 2.79 5.85
C LEU A 24 -12.97 3.93 5.10
N VAL A 25 -11.70 4.20 5.42
CA VAL A 25 -10.92 5.27 4.77
C VAL A 25 -10.73 4.98 3.28
N GLY A 26 -10.36 3.75 2.92
CA GLY A 26 -10.20 3.35 1.52
C GLY A 26 -11.50 3.52 0.73
N THR A 27 -12.61 3.01 1.26
CA THR A 27 -13.92 3.09 0.61
C THR A 27 -14.41 4.53 0.49
N ALA A 28 -14.36 5.31 1.58
CA ALA A 28 -14.77 6.71 1.58
C ALA A 28 -13.97 7.53 0.56
N SER A 29 -12.66 7.30 0.48
CA SER A 29 -11.79 8.02 -0.43
C SER A 29 -12.00 7.64 -1.91
N VAL A 30 -12.21 6.35 -2.21
CA VAL A 30 -12.57 5.91 -3.58
C VAL A 30 -13.91 6.50 -3.99
N LEU A 31 -14.93 6.46 -3.12
CA LEU A 31 -16.24 7.06 -3.40
C LEU A 31 -16.15 8.56 -3.65
N TYR A 32 -15.38 9.27 -2.82
CA TYR A 32 -15.16 10.71 -2.98
C TYR A 32 -14.46 11.02 -4.31
N THR A 33 -13.40 10.30 -4.63
CA THR A 33 -12.60 10.53 -5.86
C THR A 33 -13.42 10.20 -7.11
N ASN A 34 -14.15 9.08 -7.13
CA ASN A 34 -15.03 8.73 -8.26
C ASN A 34 -16.14 9.76 -8.48
N ARG A 35 -16.71 10.32 -7.40
CA ARG A 35 -17.66 11.43 -7.50
C ARG A 35 -17.02 12.68 -8.10
N LEU A 36 -15.78 13.00 -7.72
CA LEU A 36 -15.06 14.15 -8.26
C LEU A 36 -14.76 13.98 -9.76
N ILE A 37 -14.29 12.79 -10.16
CA ILE A 37 -14.04 12.43 -11.56
C ILE A 37 -15.32 12.59 -12.38
N GLY A 38 -16.45 12.05 -11.91
CA GLY A 38 -17.73 12.20 -12.63
C GLY A 38 -18.19 13.67 -12.77
N ARG A 39 -17.91 14.52 -11.77
CA ARG A 39 -18.19 15.97 -11.88
C ARG A 39 -17.28 16.66 -12.90
N LEU A 40 -16.03 16.24 -13.00
CA LEU A 40 -15.08 16.77 -13.98
C LEU A 40 -15.45 16.32 -15.40
N GLU A 41 -15.86 15.06 -15.57
CA GLU A 41 -16.36 14.54 -16.85
C GLU A 41 -17.59 15.30 -17.33
N ALA A 42 -18.59 15.49 -16.46
CA ALA A 42 -19.77 16.29 -16.78
C ALA A 42 -19.43 17.76 -17.10
N ARG A 43 -18.35 18.30 -16.53
CA ARG A 43 -17.86 19.65 -16.85
C ARG A 43 -17.21 19.69 -18.23
N GLU A 44 -16.34 18.73 -18.56
CA GLU A 44 -15.71 18.63 -19.88
C GLU A 44 -16.78 18.47 -20.97
N GLU A 45 -17.78 17.62 -20.75
CA GLU A 45 -18.90 17.46 -21.68
C GLU A 45 -19.65 18.79 -21.91
N ARG A 46 -19.93 19.56 -20.84
CA ARG A 46 -20.55 20.89 -20.98
C ARG A 46 -19.69 21.85 -21.79
N TYR A 47 -18.37 21.80 -21.67
CA TYR A 47 -17.47 22.62 -22.49
C TYR A 47 -17.54 22.24 -23.97
N VAL A 48 -17.57 20.94 -24.29
CA VAL A 48 -17.73 20.50 -25.69
C VAL A 48 -19.11 20.87 -26.25
N GLN A 49 -20.17 20.70 -25.46
CA GLN A 49 -21.52 21.10 -25.87
C GLN A 49 -21.61 22.61 -26.13
N MET A 50 -20.96 23.43 -25.30
CA MET A 50 -20.94 24.88 -25.48
C MET A 50 -20.13 25.25 -26.73
N TYR A 51 -18.97 24.64 -26.95
CA TYR A 51 -18.18 24.79 -28.17
C TYR A 51 -19.00 24.43 -29.43
N ALA A 52 -19.70 23.30 -29.42
CA ALA A 52 -20.56 22.84 -30.51
C ALA A 52 -21.70 23.83 -30.82
N ARG A 53 -22.36 24.37 -29.78
CA ARG A 53 -23.42 25.37 -29.93
C ARG A 53 -22.90 26.68 -30.50
N THR A 54 -21.74 27.15 -30.04
CA THR A 54 -21.12 28.37 -30.57
C THR A 54 -20.74 28.20 -32.04
N LEU A 55 -20.19 27.03 -32.42
CA LEU A 55 -19.87 26.71 -33.80
C LEU A 55 -21.13 26.66 -34.69
N ALA A 56 -22.20 26.03 -34.22
CA ALA A 56 -23.48 25.97 -34.96
C ALA A 56 -24.07 27.37 -35.18
N TYR A 57 -24.03 28.22 -34.15
CA TYR A 57 -24.62 29.55 -34.22
C TYR A 57 -23.85 30.48 -35.17
N VAL A 58 -22.51 30.41 -35.20
CA VAL A 58 -21.69 31.18 -36.17
C VAL A 58 -21.85 30.69 -37.61
N SER A 59 -22.21 29.43 -37.80
CA SER A 59 -22.40 28.86 -39.14
C SER A 59 -23.76 29.21 -39.76
N GLN A 60 -24.72 29.74 -38.98
CA GLN A 60 -26.07 30.07 -39.46
C GLN A 60 -26.29 31.54 -39.83
N ASP A 61 -25.53 32.49 -39.27
CA ASP A 61 -25.80 33.92 -39.43
C ASP A 61 -24.57 34.67 -39.97
N ASP A 62 -24.68 35.17 -41.19
CA ASP A 62 -23.60 35.82 -41.93
C ASP A 62 -23.30 37.25 -41.45
N ASP A 63 -24.28 37.96 -40.88
CA ASP A 63 -24.17 39.37 -40.46
C ASP A 63 -23.55 39.55 -39.06
N LEU A 64 -23.48 38.47 -38.25
CA LEU A 64 -22.94 38.46 -36.88
C LEU A 64 -21.52 37.87 -36.78
N LYS A 65 -20.90 37.53 -37.93
CA LYS A 65 -19.63 36.80 -38.00
C LYS A 65 -18.48 37.47 -37.24
N GLN A 66 -18.39 38.80 -37.20
CA GLN A 66 -17.20 39.47 -36.63
C GLN A 66 -17.15 39.42 -35.10
N ASP A 67 -18.25 39.71 -34.40
CA ASP A 67 -18.30 39.67 -32.92
C ASP A 67 -18.37 38.24 -32.37
N LEU A 68 -18.96 37.31 -33.13
CA LEU A 68 -19.06 35.91 -32.69
C LEU A 68 -17.86 35.04 -33.05
N THR A 69 -17.04 35.43 -34.04
CA THR A 69 -15.74 34.78 -34.25
C THR A 69 -14.86 34.92 -33.00
N PHE A 70 -14.97 36.03 -32.28
CA PHE A 70 -14.33 36.17 -30.97
C PHE A 70 -14.88 35.17 -29.93
N ALA A 71 -16.19 34.98 -29.86
CA ALA A 71 -16.80 34.00 -28.96
C ALA A 71 -16.40 32.56 -29.32
N VAL A 72 -16.33 32.20 -30.60
CA VAL A 72 -15.81 30.89 -31.06
C VAL A 72 -14.34 30.74 -30.72
N GLY A 73 -13.53 31.77 -30.94
CA GLY A 73 -12.11 31.81 -30.56
C GLY A 73 -11.93 31.58 -29.07
N LEU A 74 -12.67 32.30 -28.23
CA LEU A 74 -12.63 32.14 -26.77
C LEU A 74 -13.02 30.71 -26.33
N MET A 75 -14.05 30.12 -26.94
CA MET A 75 -14.45 28.74 -26.63
C MET A 75 -13.44 27.72 -27.17
N ALA A 76 -12.84 27.98 -28.32
CA ALA A 76 -11.75 27.18 -28.86
C ALA A 76 -10.52 27.23 -27.95
N ASP A 77 -10.18 28.40 -27.39
CA ASP A 77 -9.07 28.59 -26.48
C ASP A 77 -9.32 27.92 -25.13
N ILE A 78 -10.56 28.00 -24.60
CA ILE A 78 -10.96 27.26 -23.40
C ILE A 78 -10.87 25.75 -23.62
N ASN A 79 -11.30 25.26 -24.80
CA ASN A 79 -11.17 23.85 -25.18
C ASN A 79 -9.69 23.44 -25.34
N ALA A 80 -8.87 24.27 -25.99
CA ALA A 80 -7.43 24.05 -26.16
C ALA A 80 -6.72 23.99 -24.80
N ASN A 81 -7.03 24.92 -23.89
CA ASN A 81 -6.46 24.95 -22.55
C ASN A 81 -6.93 23.77 -21.66
N SER A 82 -8.10 23.20 -21.94
CA SER A 82 -8.58 21.98 -21.27
C SER A 82 -8.08 20.69 -21.94
N ASN A 83 -7.34 20.78 -23.06
CA ASN A 83 -6.80 19.66 -23.82
C ASN A 83 -7.83 18.55 -24.08
N ILE A 84 -9.10 18.92 -24.30
CA ILE A 84 -10.17 17.97 -24.61
C ILE A 84 -10.02 17.55 -26.07
N PRO A 85 -9.78 16.27 -26.39
CA PRO A 85 -9.65 15.81 -27.77
C PRO A 85 -11.00 15.90 -28.48
N VAL A 86 -11.04 16.59 -29.62
CA VAL A 86 -12.25 16.80 -30.41
C VAL A 86 -11.97 16.55 -31.89
N ILE A 87 -12.89 15.87 -32.58
CA ILE A 87 -12.90 15.67 -34.03
C ILE A 87 -14.24 16.13 -34.58
N TYR A 88 -14.22 17.02 -35.56
CA TYR A 88 -15.37 17.41 -36.35
C TYR A 88 -15.44 16.57 -37.63
N ILE A 89 -16.59 15.94 -37.85
CA ILE A 89 -16.91 15.19 -39.06
C ILE A 89 -17.99 15.94 -39.82
N ASN A 90 -17.73 16.23 -41.09
CA ASN A 90 -18.70 16.87 -41.96
C ASN A 90 -19.81 15.92 -42.41
N GLU A 91 -20.77 16.47 -43.15
CA GLU A 91 -21.90 15.73 -43.72
C GLU A 91 -21.52 14.49 -44.55
N LYS A 92 -20.38 14.57 -45.23
CA LYS A 92 -19.86 13.50 -46.10
C LYS A 92 -19.18 12.40 -45.31
N ASN A 93 -19.28 12.43 -43.97
CA ASN A 93 -18.65 11.50 -43.04
C ASN A 93 -17.11 11.49 -43.18
N VAL A 94 -16.53 12.65 -43.43
CA VAL A 94 -15.09 12.88 -43.51
C VAL A 94 -14.64 13.76 -42.34
N PRO A 95 -13.57 13.39 -41.61
CA PRO A 95 -12.96 14.27 -40.62
C PRO A 95 -12.40 15.53 -41.30
N ASP A 96 -12.95 16.69 -40.94
CA ASP A 96 -12.58 17.98 -41.54
C ASP A 96 -11.69 18.82 -40.62
N ASP A 97 -11.93 18.76 -39.31
CA ASP A 97 -11.13 19.48 -38.31
C ASP A 97 -10.93 18.63 -37.05
N TYR A 98 -9.81 18.85 -36.35
CA TYR A 98 -9.50 18.18 -35.10
C TYR A 98 -8.66 19.06 -34.17
N LYS A 99 -8.87 18.92 -32.86
CA LYS A 99 -8.15 19.67 -31.82
C LYS A 99 -7.70 18.73 -30.70
N ASN A 100 -6.53 19.04 -30.13
CA ASN A 100 -5.94 18.32 -28.99
C ASN A 100 -5.77 16.80 -29.22
N ILE A 101 -5.43 16.41 -30.45
CA ILE A 101 -5.10 15.03 -30.82
C ILE A 101 -3.65 14.98 -31.27
N ASP A 102 -2.88 14.10 -30.63
CA ASP A 102 -1.49 13.82 -30.99
C ASP A 102 -1.47 12.98 -32.28
N VAL A 103 -1.44 13.66 -33.43
CA VAL A 103 -1.29 13.02 -34.75
C VAL A 103 0.21 12.95 -35.07
N PRO A 104 0.77 11.76 -35.38
CA PRO A 104 2.16 11.64 -35.79
C PRO A 104 2.47 12.47 -37.04
N ALA A 105 3.60 13.18 -37.04
CA ALA A 105 3.97 14.14 -38.08
C ALA A 105 4.30 13.49 -39.44
N ASP A 106 4.67 12.21 -39.44
CA ASP A 106 5.18 11.51 -40.62
C ASP A 106 4.08 10.83 -41.46
N LEU A 107 2.80 11.03 -41.11
CA LEU A 107 1.68 10.38 -41.79
C LEU A 107 1.32 11.11 -43.10
N THR A 108 1.09 10.33 -44.16
CA THR A 108 0.44 10.84 -45.37
C THR A 108 -1.00 11.28 -45.08
N GLU A 109 -1.59 12.15 -45.90
CA GLU A 109 -2.98 12.59 -45.74
C GLU A 109 -4.01 11.45 -45.76
N THR A 110 -3.71 10.34 -46.43
CA THR A 110 -4.53 9.13 -46.40
C THR A 110 -4.43 8.39 -45.06
N GLU A 111 -3.22 8.24 -44.53
CA GLU A 111 -2.98 7.58 -43.24
C GLU A 111 -3.50 8.40 -42.07
N LYS A 112 -3.33 9.73 -42.13
CA LYS A 112 -3.89 10.68 -41.16
C LYS A 112 -5.41 10.57 -41.09
N ARG A 113 -6.10 10.54 -42.24
CA ARG A 113 -7.55 10.33 -42.28
C ARG A 113 -7.97 8.98 -41.73
N HIS A 114 -7.19 7.93 -41.99
CA HIS A 114 -7.44 6.62 -41.40
C HIS A 114 -7.28 6.65 -39.87
N PHE A 115 -6.20 7.26 -39.36
CA PHE A 115 -5.95 7.45 -37.93
C PHE A 115 -7.09 8.21 -37.24
N LEU A 116 -7.54 9.35 -37.81
CA LEU A 116 -8.65 10.12 -37.26
C LEU A 116 -9.95 9.32 -37.23
N ARG A 117 -10.24 8.52 -38.26
CA ARG A 117 -11.41 7.61 -38.26
C ARG A 117 -11.33 6.55 -37.16
N GLN A 118 -10.15 6.00 -36.89
CA GLN A 118 -9.96 5.08 -35.77
C GLN A 118 -10.22 5.77 -34.43
N GLN A 119 -9.72 7.00 -34.25
CA GLN A 119 -9.99 7.79 -33.04
C GLN A 119 -11.48 8.09 -32.85
N VAL A 120 -12.19 8.44 -33.93
CA VAL A 120 -13.66 8.61 -33.90
C VAL A 120 -14.36 7.35 -33.42
N ALA A 121 -13.95 6.17 -33.90
CA ALA A 121 -14.53 4.90 -33.48
C ALA A 121 -14.34 4.65 -31.97
N ILE A 122 -13.17 5.02 -31.41
CA ILE A 122 -12.88 4.94 -29.98
C ILE A 122 -13.72 5.95 -29.20
N MET A 123 -13.79 7.21 -29.67
CA MET A 123 -14.57 8.29 -29.05
C MET A 123 -16.05 7.91 -28.95
N ARG A 124 -16.61 7.35 -30.04
CA ARG A 124 -18.00 6.92 -30.13
C ARG A 124 -18.38 5.84 -29.11
N GLN A 125 -17.44 5.03 -28.66
CA GLN A 125 -17.71 4.01 -27.63
C GLN A 125 -17.88 4.60 -26.24
N LYS A 126 -17.29 5.77 -25.97
CA LYS A 126 -17.28 6.39 -24.65
C LYS A 126 -18.28 7.53 -24.52
N HIS A 127 -18.47 8.31 -25.59
CA HIS A 127 -19.33 9.48 -25.58
C HIS A 127 -20.25 9.50 -26.80
N THR A 128 -21.48 9.96 -26.60
CA THR A 128 -22.41 10.23 -27.69
C THR A 128 -21.94 11.45 -28.50
N PRO A 129 -21.90 11.38 -29.85
CA PRO A 129 -21.50 12.52 -30.65
C PRO A 129 -22.49 13.68 -30.53
N ILE A 130 -21.99 14.91 -30.64
CA ILE A 130 -22.80 16.14 -30.55
C ILE A 130 -23.07 16.66 -31.97
N PRO A 131 -24.33 16.77 -32.41
CA PRO A 131 -24.66 17.31 -33.72
C PRO A 131 -24.46 18.84 -33.77
N VAL A 132 -23.96 19.32 -34.91
CA VAL A 132 -23.74 20.74 -35.20
C VAL A 132 -24.43 21.07 -36.52
N SER A 133 -25.35 22.04 -36.54
CA SER A 133 -25.94 22.54 -37.78
C SER A 133 -25.02 23.57 -38.41
N VAL A 134 -24.71 23.40 -39.69
CA VAL A 134 -23.71 24.22 -40.42
C VAL A 134 -24.39 25.22 -41.38
N GLY A 135 -25.71 25.45 -41.21
CA GLY A 135 -26.51 26.26 -42.13
C GLY A 135 -27.01 25.45 -43.34
N GLN A 136 -27.99 26.00 -44.07
CA GLN A 136 -28.56 25.41 -45.29
C GLN A 136 -29.14 23.98 -45.19
N GLY A 137 -29.45 23.51 -43.99
CA GLY A 137 -29.94 22.15 -43.74
C GLY A 137 -28.84 21.11 -43.57
N GLU A 138 -27.58 21.54 -43.56
CA GLU A 138 -26.42 20.67 -43.39
C GLU A 138 -26.09 20.41 -41.89
N TYR A 139 -25.69 19.18 -41.55
CA TYR A 139 -25.33 18.70 -40.22
C TYR A 139 -23.99 17.97 -40.17
N GLY A 140 -23.09 18.48 -39.32
CA GLY A 140 -21.86 17.79 -38.91
C GLY A 140 -21.99 17.12 -37.55
N LEU A 141 -21.02 16.26 -37.21
CA LEU A 141 -20.94 15.58 -35.92
C LEU A 141 -19.61 15.88 -35.23
N ILE A 142 -19.67 16.29 -33.96
CA ILE A 142 -18.51 16.42 -33.10
C ILE A 142 -18.37 15.17 -32.25
N TYR A 143 -17.22 14.50 -32.40
CA TYR A 143 -16.76 13.41 -31.54
C TYR A 143 -15.74 13.96 -30.55
N PHE A 144 -15.79 13.51 -29.30
CA PHE A 144 -14.85 13.95 -28.27
C PHE A 144 -14.50 12.80 -27.33
N SER A 145 -13.44 13.00 -26.55
CA SER A 145 -13.07 12.12 -25.44
C SER A 145 -12.71 12.94 -24.20
N ASN A 146 -12.53 12.26 -23.07
CA ASN A 146 -12.02 12.90 -21.86
C ASN A 146 -10.60 13.43 -22.07
N SER A 147 -10.28 14.56 -21.45
CA SER A 147 -8.94 15.14 -21.48
C SER A 147 -7.88 14.14 -21.00
N LYS A 148 -6.63 14.36 -21.41
CA LYS A 148 -5.51 13.53 -20.93
C LYS A 148 -5.41 13.56 -19.39
N MET A 149 -5.64 14.72 -18.78
CA MET A 149 -5.64 14.90 -17.33
C MET A 149 -6.77 14.12 -16.66
N LEU A 150 -8.00 14.20 -17.18
CA LEU A 150 -9.13 13.47 -16.62
C LEU A 150 -8.94 11.94 -16.74
N ARG A 151 -8.40 11.47 -17.87
CA ARG A 151 -8.02 10.05 -18.03
C ARG A 151 -6.97 9.61 -17.01
N GLN A 152 -5.97 10.43 -16.72
CA GLN A 152 -4.97 10.12 -15.68
C GLN A 152 -5.62 10.09 -14.29
N LEU A 153 -6.52 11.03 -14.00
CA LEU A 153 -7.27 11.06 -12.73
C LEU A 153 -8.15 9.81 -12.54
N GLN A 154 -8.66 9.20 -13.62
CA GLN A 154 -9.40 7.94 -13.53
C GLN A 154 -8.57 6.77 -12.97
N TYR A 155 -7.24 6.80 -13.09
CA TYR A 155 -6.34 5.79 -12.49
C TYR A 155 -5.93 6.13 -11.05
N PHE A 156 -6.14 7.37 -10.60
CA PHE A 156 -5.74 7.82 -9.27
C PHE A 156 -6.32 6.95 -8.13
N PRO A 157 -7.60 6.51 -8.15
CA PRO A 157 -8.12 5.60 -7.12
C PRO A 157 -7.34 4.29 -7.00
N LEU A 158 -6.87 3.73 -8.12
CA LEU A 158 -6.09 2.48 -8.12
C LEU A 158 -4.70 2.68 -7.52
N VAL A 159 -4.01 3.76 -7.91
CA VAL A 159 -2.70 4.13 -7.34
C VAL A 159 -2.82 4.37 -5.84
N GLN A 160 -3.87 5.07 -5.40
CA GLN A 160 -4.11 5.33 -4.00
C GLN A 160 -4.34 4.05 -3.19
N LEU A 161 -5.15 3.11 -3.70
CA LEU A 161 -5.35 1.81 -3.05
C LEU A 161 -4.05 1.00 -2.98
N ALA A 162 -3.21 1.06 -4.02
CA ALA A 162 -1.91 0.40 -4.01
C ALA A 162 -0.99 0.96 -2.90
N ILE A 163 -0.92 2.28 -2.76
CA ILE A 163 -0.15 2.94 -1.69
C ILE A 163 -0.69 2.53 -0.32
N LEU A 164 -2.01 2.56 -0.14
CA LEU A 164 -2.66 2.20 1.12
C LEU A 164 -2.41 0.71 1.46
N ALA A 165 -2.41 -0.19 0.47
CA ALA A 165 -2.06 -1.59 0.66
C ALA A 165 -0.60 -1.79 1.10
N VAL A 166 0.34 -1.08 0.46
CA VAL A 166 1.76 -1.13 0.86
C VAL A 166 1.93 -0.65 2.31
N LEU A 167 1.29 0.47 2.67
CA LEU A 167 1.33 0.97 4.05
C LEU A 167 0.70 -0.02 5.05
N ALA A 168 -0.38 -0.70 4.67
CA ALA A 168 -1.02 -1.73 5.49
C ALA A 168 -0.06 -2.91 5.77
N ILE A 169 0.66 -3.37 4.74
CA ILE A 169 1.65 -4.46 4.85
C ILE A 169 2.78 -4.03 5.78
N LEU A 170 3.34 -2.84 5.58
CA LEU A 170 4.42 -2.32 6.43
C LEU A 170 3.98 -2.20 7.89
N ALA A 171 2.78 -1.67 8.14
CA ALA A 171 2.20 -1.58 9.47
C ALA A 171 2.02 -2.96 10.11
N TYR A 172 1.53 -3.94 9.35
CA TYR A 172 1.39 -5.32 9.82
C TYR A 172 2.74 -5.94 10.20
N LEU A 173 3.76 -5.79 9.34
CA LEU A 173 5.11 -6.32 9.59
C LEU A 173 5.74 -5.68 10.84
N ALA A 174 5.62 -4.36 10.99
CA ALA A 174 6.13 -3.62 12.15
C ALA A 174 5.42 -4.02 13.45
N PHE A 175 4.09 -4.16 13.42
CA PHE A 175 3.33 -4.58 14.60
C PHE A 175 3.63 -6.04 14.98
N SER A 176 3.75 -6.93 13.99
CA SER A 176 4.08 -8.34 14.18
C SER A 176 5.48 -8.52 14.77
N SER A 177 6.47 -7.79 14.23
CA SER A 177 7.84 -7.85 14.75
C SER A 177 7.94 -7.29 16.17
N SER A 178 7.26 -6.17 16.45
CA SER A 178 7.20 -5.59 17.80
C SER A 178 6.59 -6.58 18.80
N ARG A 179 5.51 -7.29 18.43
CA ARG A 179 4.86 -8.29 19.29
C ARG A 179 5.76 -9.48 19.58
N ARG A 180 6.44 -10.00 18.56
CA ARG A 180 7.42 -11.10 18.75
C ARG A 180 8.57 -10.66 19.65
N ALA A 181 9.06 -9.44 19.49
CA ALA A 181 10.11 -8.88 20.34
C ALA A 181 9.66 -8.73 21.81
N GLU A 182 8.43 -8.25 22.03
CA GLU A 182 7.82 -8.17 23.36
C GLU A 182 7.72 -9.54 24.02
N GLN A 183 7.18 -10.54 23.31
CA GLN A 183 7.10 -11.92 23.81
C GLN A 183 8.49 -12.47 24.15
N ASN A 184 9.46 -12.35 23.25
CA ASN A 184 10.82 -12.82 23.50
C ASN A 184 11.43 -12.18 24.75
N ARG A 185 11.20 -10.88 24.98
CA ARG A 185 11.66 -10.19 26.21
C ARG A 185 10.99 -10.74 27.46
N VAL A 186 9.67 -11.00 27.41
CA VAL A 186 8.93 -11.60 28.53
C VAL A 186 9.47 -13.00 28.84
N TRP A 187 9.72 -13.83 27.82
CA TRP A 187 10.30 -15.17 27.98
C TRP A 187 11.70 -15.13 28.59
N VAL A 188 12.57 -14.22 28.13
CA VAL A 188 13.90 -14.00 28.72
C VAL A 188 13.78 -13.54 30.18
N GLY A 189 12.87 -12.61 30.47
CA GLY A 189 12.62 -12.14 31.84
C GLY A 189 12.16 -13.25 32.77
N LEU A 190 11.20 -14.06 32.33
CA LEU A 190 10.69 -15.21 33.09
C LEU A 190 11.80 -16.23 33.36
N ALA A 191 12.61 -16.57 32.34
CA ALA A 191 13.72 -17.50 32.49
C ALA A 191 14.73 -17.03 33.56
N LYS A 192 15.09 -15.73 33.57
CA LYS A 192 15.99 -15.16 34.57
C LYS A 192 15.39 -15.17 35.97
N GLU A 193 14.13 -14.76 36.10
CA GLU A 193 13.43 -14.73 37.39
C GLU A 193 13.29 -16.14 37.97
N THR A 194 12.88 -17.12 37.16
CA THR A 194 12.80 -18.53 37.60
C THR A 194 14.18 -19.07 37.96
N ALA A 195 15.22 -18.77 37.18
CA ALA A 195 16.58 -19.18 37.53
C ALA A 195 17.05 -18.59 38.87
N HIS A 196 16.75 -17.32 39.12
CA HIS A 196 17.03 -16.69 40.40
C HIS A 196 16.27 -17.37 41.55
N GLN A 197 14.98 -17.66 41.36
CA GLN A 197 14.15 -18.34 42.35
C GLN A 197 14.61 -19.79 42.62
N LEU A 198 15.18 -20.48 41.64
CA LEU A 198 15.74 -21.83 41.80
C LEU A 198 17.09 -21.85 42.54
N GLY A 199 17.80 -20.73 42.64
CA GLY A 199 19.09 -20.66 43.33
C GLY A 199 18.98 -21.01 44.83
N THR A 200 18.02 -20.43 45.54
CA THR A 200 17.81 -20.69 46.98
C THR A 200 17.52 -22.17 47.31
N PRO A 201 16.59 -22.88 46.65
CA PRO A 201 16.37 -24.29 46.91
C PRO A 201 17.52 -25.18 46.43
N LEU A 202 18.30 -24.78 45.42
CA LEU A 202 19.50 -25.53 45.03
C LEU A 202 20.60 -25.44 46.10
N SER A 203 20.81 -24.26 46.69
CA SER A 203 21.75 -24.10 47.80
C SER A 203 21.35 -24.92 49.02
N SER A 204 20.05 -25.06 49.32
CA SER A 204 19.60 -25.92 50.41
C SER A 204 19.79 -27.41 50.11
N LEU A 205 19.59 -27.85 48.86
CA LEU A 205 19.90 -29.22 48.44
C LEU A 205 21.39 -29.54 48.54
N MET A 206 22.27 -28.60 48.17
CA MET A 206 23.71 -28.76 48.32
C MET A 206 24.11 -28.93 49.80
N ALA A 207 23.47 -28.17 50.70
CA ALA A 207 23.68 -28.32 52.14
C ALA A 207 23.21 -29.70 52.66
N TRP A 208 22.09 -30.23 52.14
CA TRP A 208 21.65 -31.59 52.47
C TRP A 208 22.63 -32.66 51.98
N VAL A 209 23.19 -32.50 50.78
CA VAL A 209 24.24 -33.39 50.25
C VAL A 209 25.45 -33.40 51.19
N GLU A 210 25.87 -32.24 51.70
CA GLU A 210 27.00 -32.15 52.64
C GLU A 210 26.71 -32.85 53.98
N ILE A 211 25.49 -32.75 54.49
CA ILE A 211 25.05 -33.48 55.69
C ILE A 211 25.07 -34.99 55.44
N MET A 212 24.57 -35.46 54.29
CA MET A 212 24.59 -36.89 53.95
C MET A 212 26.01 -37.42 53.82
N ARG A 213 26.92 -36.63 53.26
CA ARG A 213 28.33 -36.97 53.10
C ARG A 213 29.06 -37.04 54.45
N ALA A 214 28.65 -36.24 55.44
CA ALA A 214 29.18 -36.31 56.80
C ALA A 214 28.77 -37.57 57.57
N ASP A 215 27.67 -38.24 57.16
CA ASP A 215 27.17 -39.49 57.76
C ASP A 215 27.06 -40.61 56.70
N ALA A 216 28.18 -40.84 56.00
CA ALA A 216 28.24 -41.75 54.85
C ALA A 216 27.84 -43.21 55.20
N ASP A 217 28.05 -43.64 56.45
CA ASP A 217 27.65 -44.97 56.93
C ASP A 217 26.12 -45.16 56.94
N GLN A 218 25.36 -44.08 57.17
CA GLN A 218 23.90 -44.11 57.20
C GLN A 218 23.28 -44.01 55.80
N TYR A 219 23.85 -43.19 54.91
CA TYR A 219 23.23 -42.81 53.64
C TYR A 219 23.82 -43.51 52.40
N GLY A 220 25.01 -44.09 52.52
CA GLY A 220 25.71 -44.77 51.44
C GLY A 220 26.40 -43.79 50.47
N GLU A 221 27.71 -43.90 50.37
CA GLU A 221 28.58 -43.00 49.57
C GLU A 221 28.15 -42.91 48.09
N GLU A 222 27.85 -44.04 47.46
CA GLU A 222 27.42 -44.10 46.05
C GLU A 222 26.11 -43.34 45.80
N VAL A 223 25.16 -43.40 46.73
CA VAL A 223 23.86 -42.70 46.59
C VAL A 223 24.04 -41.20 46.76
N THR A 224 24.85 -40.78 47.73
CA THR A 224 25.15 -39.36 47.96
C THR A 224 25.86 -38.74 46.75
N ASP A 225 26.79 -39.47 46.13
CA ASP A 225 27.50 -39.00 44.93
C ASP A 225 26.58 -38.84 43.71
N GLU A 226 25.63 -39.75 43.50
CA GLU A 226 24.64 -39.61 42.42
C GLU A 226 23.70 -38.41 42.65
N ILE A 227 23.25 -38.18 43.89
CA ILE A 227 22.45 -36.99 44.22
C ILE A 227 23.25 -35.70 44.01
N GLU A 228 24.53 -35.67 44.42
CA GLU A 228 25.40 -34.51 44.19
C GLU A 228 25.53 -34.21 42.69
N LYS A 229 25.72 -35.24 41.86
CA LYS A 229 25.78 -35.09 40.40
C LYS A 229 24.51 -34.44 39.84
N ASP A 230 23.34 -34.89 40.28
CA ASP A 230 22.06 -34.32 39.84
C ASP A 230 21.87 -32.86 40.31
N VAL A 231 22.24 -32.54 41.56
CA VAL A 231 22.19 -31.17 42.07
C VAL A 231 23.14 -30.24 41.29
N LYS A 232 24.39 -30.65 41.04
CA LYS A 232 25.34 -29.90 40.20
C LYS A 232 24.84 -29.71 38.77
N ARG A 233 24.16 -30.71 38.23
CA ARG A 233 23.53 -30.61 36.90
C ARG A 233 22.42 -29.57 36.89
N LEU A 234 21.55 -29.56 37.91
CA LEU A 234 20.49 -28.56 38.05
C LEU A 234 21.04 -27.16 38.27
N GLU A 235 22.13 -27.01 39.02
CA GLU A 235 22.86 -25.75 39.18
C GLU A 235 23.37 -25.25 37.83
N THR A 236 24.01 -26.11 37.04
CA THR A 236 24.51 -25.77 35.70
C THR A 236 23.36 -25.33 34.78
N ILE A 237 22.23 -26.04 34.79
CA ILE A 237 21.04 -25.68 34.01
C ILE A 237 20.51 -24.31 34.45
N THR A 238 20.38 -24.09 35.76
CA THR A 238 19.89 -22.83 36.35
C THR A 238 20.81 -21.66 36.02
N ALA A 239 22.13 -21.85 36.09
CA ALA A 239 23.11 -20.85 35.69
C ALA A 239 22.98 -20.48 34.20
N ARG A 240 22.78 -21.47 33.32
CA ARG A 240 22.51 -21.23 31.89
C ARG A 240 21.23 -20.42 31.69
N PHE A 241 20.14 -20.74 32.37
CA PHE A 241 18.89 -19.97 32.31
C PHE A 241 19.05 -18.53 32.80
N SER A 242 19.80 -18.30 33.90
CA SER A 242 20.13 -16.96 34.41
C SER A 242 20.92 -16.12 33.38
N SER A 243 21.77 -16.79 32.60
CA SER A 243 22.56 -16.15 31.54
C SER A 243 21.82 -15.94 30.21
N ILE A 244 20.57 -16.41 30.04
CA ILE A 244 19.84 -16.22 28.78
C ILE A 244 19.67 -14.73 28.49
N GLY A 245 20.13 -14.29 27.31
CA GLY A 245 20.03 -12.90 26.88
C GLY A 245 20.97 -11.92 27.60
N SER A 246 21.98 -12.40 28.33
CA SER A 246 23.14 -11.56 28.65
C SER A 246 23.99 -11.35 27.40
N VAL A 247 24.61 -10.18 27.30
CA VAL A 247 25.61 -9.94 26.25
C VAL A 247 26.88 -10.71 26.64
N PRO A 248 27.44 -11.57 25.77
CA PRO A 248 28.68 -12.29 26.07
C PRO A 248 29.79 -11.31 26.42
N THR A 249 30.54 -11.59 27.48
CA THR A 249 31.73 -10.81 27.81
C THR A 249 32.86 -11.26 26.89
N LEU A 250 33.29 -10.38 25.99
CA LEU A 250 34.42 -10.66 25.10
C LEU A 250 35.72 -10.58 25.90
N LYS A 251 36.61 -11.53 25.67
CA LYS A 251 37.97 -11.57 26.21
C LYS A 251 38.93 -11.83 25.06
N ASP A 252 40.09 -11.17 25.10
CA ASP A 252 41.19 -11.50 24.20
C ASP A 252 41.81 -12.81 24.66
N GLU A 253 41.76 -13.82 23.79
CA GLU A 253 42.31 -15.16 24.04
C GLU A 253 43.11 -15.64 22.81
N ASP A 254 44.14 -16.46 23.06
CA ASP A 254 44.91 -17.10 22.01
C ASP A 254 44.12 -18.28 21.43
N VAL A 255 43.71 -18.13 20.16
CA VAL A 255 42.91 -19.13 19.44
C VAL A 255 43.61 -20.49 19.38
N ALA A 256 44.94 -20.53 19.24
CA ALA A 256 45.68 -21.79 19.20
C ALA A 256 45.62 -22.50 20.56
N ALA A 257 45.78 -21.76 21.66
CA ALA A 257 45.68 -22.31 23.01
C ALA A 257 44.28 -22.90 23.29
N VAL A 258 43.21 -22.18 22.93
CA VAL A 258 41.83 -22.65 23.11
C VAL A 258 41.55 -23.93 22.32
N VAL A 259 42.06 -24.04 21.10
CA VAL A 259 41.89 -25.25 20.28
C VAL A 259 42.64 -26.43 20.88
N PHE A 260 43.89 -26.22 21.34
CA PHE A 260 44.68 -27.29 21.97
C PHE A 260 44.02 -27.80 23.26
N GLU A 261 43.57 -26.89 24.13
CA GLU A 261 42.89 -27.25 25.38
C GLU A 261 41.61 -28.06 25.12
N PHE A 262 40.87 -27.76 24.05
CA PHE A 262 39.67 -28.49 23.68
C PHE A 262 39.98 -29.89 23.10
N THR A 263 41.11 -30.07 22.42
CA THR A 263 41.48 -31.37 21.84
C THR A 263 42.11 -32.33 22.84
N ASP A 264 42.66 -31.81 23.95
CA ASP A 264 43.30 -32.61 25.01
C ASP A 264 42.32 -33.06 26.11
N TYR A 265 41.06 -32.59 26.07
CA TYR A 265 39.99 -32.94 27.01
C TYR A 265 39.18 -34.16 26.56
#